data_AF-A0A538PSY4-F1
#
_entry.id   AF-A0A538PSY4-F1
#
_cell.length_a   1.000
_cell.length_b   1.000
_cell.length_c   1.000
_cell.angle_alpha   90.00
_cell.angle_beta   90.00
_cell.angle_gamma   90.00
#
_symmetry.space_group_name_H-M   'P 1'
#
loop_
_entity.id
_entity.type
_entity.pdbx_description
1 polymer ?
#
loop_
_entity_poly.entity_id
_entity_poly.type
_entity_poly.pdbx_seq_one_letter_code
_entity_poly.pdbx_strand_id
1 'polypeptide(L)'
;MSTLRERLDKLRAEAHRAIDKLPGKVGDVARRANTALGRPLADAAELADRRTFEARGAAPAAPAAAAARAPRDREAAPVIIYHMDKTRRDVAKLAEVLEGAGIPYKVMNIQDDLAAQTAVRRDSKGFRLPVVFIAGEVIGGRAELTNLATSGDLRKKVFG
;
A
#
# COMPACT_ATOMS: atom_id res chain seq x y z
N MET A 1 0.83 -4.39 -40.48
CA MET A 1 0.80 -5.86 -40.30
C MET A 1 0.28 -6.14 -38.89
N SER A 2 -0.91 -6.74 -38.74
CA SER A 2 -1.44 -7.05 -37.41
C SER A 2 -0.59 -8.09 -36.71
N THR A 3 -0.23 -7.82 -35.46
CA THR A 3 0.60 -8.72 -34.63
C THR A 3 -0.15 -10.02 -34.30
N LEU A 4 0.57 -11.11 -34.04
CA LEU A 4 -0.03 -12.40 -33.66
C LEU A 4 -0.96 -12.26 -32.42
N ARG A 5 -0.57 -11.39 -31.48
CA ARG A 5 -1.33 -11.08 -30.26
C ARG A 5 -2.65 -10.35 -30.56
N GLU A 6 -2.68 -9.48 -31.56
CA GLU A 6 -3.93 -8.84 -32.02
C GLU A 6 -4.94 -9.83 -32.56
N ARG A 7 -4.47 -10.85 -33.29
CA ARG A 7 -5.33 -11.90 -33.83
C ARG A 7 -5.91 -12.77 -32.72
N LEU A 8 -5.11 -13.08 -31.69
CA LEU A 8 -5.55 -13.85 -30.54
C LEU A 8 -6.64 -13.15 -29.72
N ASP A 9 -6.54 -11.84 -29.49
CA ASP A 9 -7.59 -11.15 -28.73
C ASP A 9 -8.87 -10.92 -29.54
N LYS A 10 -8.78 -10.80 -30.86
CA LYS A 10 -9.97 -10.83 -31.73
C LYS A 10 -10.71 -12.17 -31.58
N LEU A 11 -9.98 -13.28 -31.58
CA LEU A 11 -10.56 -14.61 -31.35
C LEU A 11 -11.17 -14.74 -29.95
N ARG A 12 -10.52 -14.17 -28.91
CA ARG A 12 -11.08 -14.16 -27.55
C ARG A 12 -12.37 -13.35 -27.45
N ALA A 13 -12.43 -12.19 -28.11
CA ALA A 13 -13.62 -11.36 -28.15
C ALA A 13 -14.78 -12.01 -28.91
N GLU A 14 -14.49 -12.71 -30.00
CA GLU A 14 -15.50 -13.48 -30.75
C GLU A 14 -16.01 -14.68 -29.96
N ALA A 15 -15.12 -15.41 -29.29
CA ALA A 15 -15.50 -16.52 -28.40
C ALA A 15 -16.35 -16.04 -27.21
N HIS A 16 -16.02 -14.89 -26.62
CA HIS A 16 -16.84 -14.27 -25.57
C HIS A 16 -18.26 -13.97 -26.06
N ARG A 17 -18.38 -13.33 -27.23
CA ARG A 17 -19.69 -13.03 -27.84
C ARG A 17 -20.50 -14.29 -28.17
N ALA A 18 -19.84 -15.38 -28.55
CA ALA A 18 -20.50 -16.66 -28.79
C ALA A 18 -21.04 -17.28 -27.50
N ILE A 19 -20.28 -17.20 -26.40
CA ILE A 19 -20.70 -17.68 -25.07
C ILE A 19 -21.87 -16.86 -24.52
N ASP A 20 -21.90 -15.55 -24.74
CA ASP A 20 -23.02 -14.70 -24.32
C ASP A 20 -24.32 -15.00 -25.07
N LYS A 21 -24.22 -15.40 -26.34
CA LYS A 21 -25.37 -15.72 -27.18
C LYS A 21 -25.91 -17.15 -26.97
N LEU A 22 -25.23 -18.00 -26.20
CA LEU A 22 -25.67 -19.37 -25.93
C LEU A 22 -26.78 -19.39 -24.85
N PRO A 23 -28.00 -19.84 -25.17
CA PRO A 23 -29.07 -19.93 -24.20
C PRO A 23 -28.97 -21.21 -23.34
N GLY A 24 -29.49 -21.13 -22.12
CA GLY A 24 -29.67 -22.28 -21.24
C GLY A 24 -28.40 -22.72 -20.47
N LYS A 25 -28.49 -23.90 -19.85
CA LYS A 25 -27.51 -24.42 -18.88
C LYS A 25 -26.09 -24.51 -19.43
N VAL A 26 -25.93 -24.71 -20.74
CA VAL A 26 -24.62 -24.78 -21.41
C VAL A 26 -23.93 -23.42 -21.42
N GLY A 27 -24.65 -22.34 -21.70
CA GLY A 27 -24.12 -20.98 -21.63
C GLY A 27 -23.74 -20.59 -20.20
N ASP A 28 -24.52 -21.00 -19.20
CA ASP A 28 -24.22 -20.73 -17.78
C ASP A 28 -22.94 -21.43 -17.32
N VAL A 29 -22.75 -22.70 -17.72
CA VAL A 29 -21.53 -23.46 -17.43
C VAL A 29 -20.32 -22.80 -18.09
N ALA A 30 -20.44 -22.35 -19.35
CA ALA A 30 -19.37 -21.68 -20.06
C ALA A 30 -18.99 -20.33 -19.42
N ARG A 31 -19.97 -19.52 -18.99
CA ARG A 31 -19.73 -18.25 -18.26
C ARG A 31 -19.08 -18.47 -16.89
N ARG A 32 -19.50 -19.51 -16.17
CA ARG A 32 -18.89 -19.90 -14.88
C ARG A 32 -17.47 -20.38 -15.06
N ALA A 33 -17.20 -21.21 -16.07
CA ALA A 33 -15.85 -21.66 -16.39
C ALA A 33 -14.95 -20.47 -16.79
N ASN A 34 -15.45 -19.54 -17.61
CA ASN A 34 -14.72 -18.32 -17.95
C ASN A 34 -14.39 -17.50 -16.68
N THR A 35 -15.34 -17.35 -15.76
CA THR A 35 -15.10 -16.64 -14.50
C THR A 35 -14.10 -17.36 -13.58
N ALA A 36 -14.23 -18.68 -13.44
CA ALA A 36 -13.34 -19.50 -12.61
C ALA A 36 -11.88 -19.50 -13.11
N LEU A 37 -11.69 -19.38 -14.43
CA LEU A 37 -10.37 -19.29 -15.06
C LEU A 37 -9.83 -17.84 -15.11
N GLY A 38 -10.45 -16.88 -14.42
CA GLY A 38 -9.98 -15.50 -14.35
C GLY A 38 -10.42 -14.62 -15.54
N ARG A 39 -11.50 -14.99 -16.23
CA ARG A 39 -12.08 -14.30 -17.40
C ARG A 39 -11.07 -14.13 -18.54
N PRO A 40 -10.52 -15.24 -19.10
CA PRO A 40 -9.63 -15.19 -20.25
C PRO A 40 -10.33 -14.73 -21.53
N LEU A 41 -11.65 -14.92 -21.62
CA LEU A 41 -12.50 -14.41 -22.68
C LEU A 41 -13.22 -13.17 -22.15
N ALA A 42 -13.10 -12.05 -22.85
CA ALA A 42 -13.74 -10.79 -22.52
C ALA A 42 -14.06 -10.04 -23.82
N ASP A 43 -14.86 -8.99 -23.75
CA ASP A 43 -15.19 -8.19 -24.92
C ASP A 43 -13.97 -7.37 -25.41
N ALA A 44 -14.08 -6.82 -26.62
CA ALA A 44 -12.97 -6.13 -27.26
C ALA A 44 -12.51 -4.88 -26.51
N ALA A 45 -13.40 -4.19 -25.77
CA ALA A 45 -13.04 -3.01 -25.00
C ALA A 45 -12.28 -3.41 -23.73
N GLU A 46 -12.73 -4.44 -23.01
CA GLU A 46 -12.03 -4.96 -21.83
C GLU A 46 -10.65 -5.54 -22.18
N LEU A 47 -10.52 -6.25 -23.31
CA LEU A 47 -9.20 -6.73 -23.77
C LEU A 47 -8.26 -5.59 -24.19
N ALA A 48 -8.79 -4.51 -24.78
CA ALA A 48 -8.00 -3.33 -25.11
C ALA A 48 -7.55 -2.54 -23.87
N ASP A 49 -8.42 -2.42 -22.87
CA ASP A 49 -8.10 -1.81 -21.58
C ASP A 49 -7.02 -2.62 -20.86
N ARG A 50 -7.14 -3.95 -20.82
CA ARG A 50 -6.11 -4.86 -20.29
C ARG A 50 -4.78 -4.72 -21.01
N ARG A 51 -4.75 -4.61 -22.34
CA ARG A 51 -3.50 -4.32 -23.06
C ARG A 51 -2.92 -2.97 -22.68
N THR A 52 -3.75 -1.97 -22.46
CA THR A 52 -3.29 -0.63 -22.06
C THR A 52 -2.72 -0.68 -20.65
N PHE A 53 -3.34 -1.45 -19.75
CA PHE A 53 -2.83 -1.72 -18.40
C PHE A 53 -1.54 -2.55 -18.43
N GLU A 54 -1.44 -3.58 -19.26
CA GLU A 54 -0.22 -4.39 -19.46
C GLU A 54 0.91 -3.59 -20.12
N ALA A 55 0.60 -2.71 -21.08
CA ALA A 55 1.59 -1.82 -21.70
C ALA A 55 2.10 -0.75 -20.71
N ARG A 56 1.25 -0.32 -19.77
CA ARG A 56 1.65 0.51 -18.62
C ARG A 56 2.35 -0.30 -17.52
N GLY A 57 2.05 -1.59 -17.41
CA GLY A 57 2.54 -2.55 -16.41
C GLY A 57 3.69 -3.45 -16.88
N ALA A 58 4.25 -3.19 -18.06
CA ALA A 58 5.49 -3.78 -18.55
C ALA A 58 6.75 -3.01 -18.09
N ALA A 59 6.58 -2.07 -17.15
CA ALA A 59 7.59 -1.87 -16.11
C ALA A 59 7.34 -2.95 -15.05
N PRO A 60 8.37 -3.69 -14.59
CA PRO A 60 8.16 -4.84 -13.71
C PRO A 60 7.24 -4.45 -12.55
N ALA A 61 6.20 -5.26 -12.34
CA ALA A 61 5.27 -5.11 -11.24
C ALA A 61 6.05 -5.16 -9.91
N ALA A 62 6.43 -3.98 -9.43
CA ALA A 62 6.87 -3.78 -8.07
C ALA A 62 5.68 -4.10 -7.15
N PRO A 63 5.91 -4.76 -5.99
CA PRO A 63 4.86 -4.93 -5.00
C PRO A 63 4.21 -3.57 -4.72
N ALA A 64 2.88 -3.57 -4.60
CA ALA A 64 2.03 -2.40 -4.37
C ALA A 64 2.80 -1.29 -3.64
N ALA A 65 3.17 -0.26 -4.40
CA ALA A 65 3.95 0.84 -3.89
C ALA A 65 3.13 1.55 -2.80
N ALA A 66 3.49 1.28 -1.54
CA ALA A 66 3.62 2.34 -0.57
C ALA A 66 4.28 3.50 -1.32
N ALA A 67 3.57 4.62 -1.47
CA ALA A 67 3.95 5.74 -2.31
C ALA A 67 5.46 5.96 -2.25
N ALA A 68 6.16 5.58 -3.32
CA ALA A 68 7.58 5.81 -3.45
C ALA A 68 7.75 7.32 -3.52
N ARG A 69 8.02 7.91 -2.36
CA ARG A 69 8.57 9.26 -2.27
C ARG A 69 9.79 9.26 -3.17
N ALA A 70 9.85 10.25 -4.07
CA ALA A 70 11.04 10.57 -4.83
C ALA A 70 12.29 10.51 -3.92
N PRO A 71 13.49 10.19 -4.45
CA PRO A 71 14.72 10.27 -3.69
C PRO A 71 14.91 11.74 -3.29
N ARG A 72 14.41 12.10 -2.12
CA ARG A 72 14.60 13.41 -1.52
C ARG A 72 16.04 13.42 -1.03
N ASP A 73 16.78 14.44 -1.39
CA ASP A 73 18.16 14.73 -0.98
C ASP A 73 18.40 14.44 0.51
N ARG A 74 18.76 13.20 0.89
CA ARG A 74 18.97 12.71 2.27
C ARG A 74 18.31 13.57 3.34
N GLU A 75 17.03 13.86 3.14
CA GLU A 75 16.28 14.76 3.99
C GLU A 75 15.74 13.88 5.11
N ALA A 76 15.92 14.30 6.35
CA ALA A 76 15.60 13.50 7.53
C ALA A 76 14.27 12.74 7.35
N ALA A 77 14.31 11.43 7.54
CA ALA A 77 13.15 10.56 7.43
C ALA A 77 12.03 11.13 8.32
N PRO A 78 10.79 11.19 7.81
CA PRO A 78 9.70 11.80 8.56
C PRO A 78 9.43 10.99 9.82
N VAL A 79 9.56 11.64 10.98
CA VAL A 79 9.21 11.04 12.28
C VAL A 79 7.84 11.57 12.71
N ILE A 80 6.89 10.67 12.94
CA ILE A 80 5.52 11.01 13.31
C ILE A 80 5.15 10.28 14.61
N ILE A 81 4.65 11.03 15.59
CA ILE A 81 4.05 10.47 16.80
C ILE A 81 2.54 10.51 16.63
N TYR A 82 1.91 9.34 16.56
CA TYR A 82 0.46 9.23 16.57
C TYR A 82 -0.05 9.06 18.00
N HIS A 83 -1.07 9.83 18.34
CA HIS A 83 -1.72 9.75 19.64
C HIS A 83 -3.23 9.99 19.54
N MET A 84 -3.92 9.69 20.64
CA MET A 84 -5.30 10.11 20.90
C MET A 84 -5.30 11.09 22.08
N ASP A 85 -6.44 11.70 22.40
CA ASP A 85 -6.53 12.66 23.51
C ASP A 85 -6.21 11.99 24.85
N LYS A 86 -6.68 10.75 25.04
CA LYS A 86 -6.43 9.96 26.25
C LYS A 86 -4.95 9.70 26.49
N THR A 87 -4.14 9.64 25.44
CA THR A 87 -2.71 9.31 25.49
C THR A 87 -1.81 10.53 25.28
N ARG A 88 -2.38 11.74 25.20
CA ARG A 88 -1.64 12.99 24.96
C ARG A 88 -0.56 13.24 26.02
N ARG A 89 -0.80 12.85 27.28
CA ARG A 89 0.17 13.02 28.38
C ARG A 89 1.47 12.25 28.13
N ASP A 90 1.38 11.08 27.51
CA ASP A 90 2.55 10.25 27.25
C ASP A 90 3.33 10.71 26.02
N VAL A 91 2.74 11.52 25.13
CA VAL A 91 3.43 12.11 23.98
C VAL A 91 4.63 12.96 24.41
N ALA A 92 4.50 13.72 25.50
CA ALA A 92 5.59 14.55 26.01
C ALA A 92 6.85 13.74 26.32
N LYS A 93 6.68 12.54 26.90
CA LYS A 93 7.79 11.63 27.23
C LYS A 93 8.49 11.09 25.98
N LEU A 94 7.75 10.87 24.89
CA LEU A 94 8.35 10.43 23.63
C LEU A 94 9.02 11.60 22.89
N ALA A 95 8.42 12.78 22.95
CA ALA A 95 8.98 14.01 22.43
C ALA A 95 10.34 14.33 23.08
N GLU A 96 10.46 14.25 24.41
CA GLU A 96 11.71 14.46 25.14
C GLU A 96 12.86 13.56 24.63
N VAL A 97 12.56 12.30 24.30
CA VAL A 97 13.56 11.36 23.77
C VAL A 97 14.00 11.76 22.35
N LEU A 98 13.06 12.20 21.50
CA LEU A 98 13.37 12.66 20.14
C LEU A 98 14.13 13.98 20.14
N GLU A 99 13.76 14.90 21.04
CA GLU A 99 14.45 16.18 21.24
C GLU A 99 15.87 15.99 21.76
N GLY A 100 16.06 15.10 22.75
CA GLY A 100 17.39 14.72 23.22
C GLY A 100 18.26 14.10 22.14
N ALA A 101 17.67 13.45 21.15
CA ALA A 101 18.37 12.91 19.97
C ALA A 101 18.56 13.96 18.84
N GLY A 102 17.99 15.15 18.97
CA GLY A 102 18.01 16.21 17.95
C GLY A 102 17.26 15.84 16.67
N ILE A 103 16.16 15.09 16.79
CA ILE A 103 15.40 14.56 15.66
C ILE A 103 14.12 15.38 15.49
N PRO A 104 13.86 15.96 14.29
CA PRO A 104 12.61 16.65 14.02
C PRO A 104 11.45 15.65 13.97
N TYR A 105 10.35 15.98 14.64
CA TYR A 105 9.17 15.11 14.72
C TYR A 105 7.88 15.90 14.52
N LYS A 106 6.84 15.20 14.06
CA LYS A 106 5.48 15.74 13.94
C LYS A 106 4.55 14.96 14.86
N VAL A 107 3.72 15.67 15.62
CA VAL A 107 2.67 15.07 16.43
C VAL A 107 1.36 15.09 15.65
N MET A 108 0.67 13.95 15.59
CA MET A 108 -0.64 13.84 14.94
C MET A 108 -1.66 13.19 15.87
N ASN A 109 -2.76 13.91 16.09
CA ASN A 109 -3.95 13.36 16.74
C ASN A 109 -4.80 12.62 15.71
N ILE A 110 -5.10 11.35 15.96
CA ILE A 110 -5.89 10.51 15.07
C ILE A 110 -7.31 10.27 15.58
N GLN A 111 -7.74 10.93 16.66
CA GLN A 111 -9.01 10.63 17.32
C GLN A 111 -10.25 10.80 16.43
N ASP A 112 -10.23 11.79 15.54
CA ASP A 112 -11.36 12.05 14.62
C ASP A 112 -11.14 11.48 13.20
N ASP A 113 -9.96 10.89 12.94
CA ASP A 113 -9.61 10.31 11.64
C ASP A 113 -9.65 8.78 11.70
N LEU A 114 -10.79 8.21 11.27
CA LEU A 114 -11.01 6.77 11.24
C LEU A 114 -10.04 6.05 10.27
N ALA A 115 -9.64 6.70 9.17
CA ALA A 115 -8.70 6.13 8.21
C ALA A 115 -7.30 6.04 8.82
N ALA A 116 -6.84 7.10 9.49
CA ALA A 116 -5.57 7.10 10.21
C ALA A 116 -5.58 6.10 11.38
N GLN A 117 -6.68 5.98 12.14
CA GLN A 117 -6.80 4.96 13.18
C GLN A 117 -6.65 3.54 12.62
N THR A 118 -7.32 3.26 11.50
CA THR A 118 -7.26 1.95 10.86
C THR A 118 -5.86 1.64 10.35
N ALA A 119 -5.21 2.60 9.71
CA ALA A 119 -3.84 2.47 9.23
C ALA A 119 -2.85 2.26 10.38
N VAL A 120 -2.88 3.12 11.40
CA VAL A 120 -2.00 3.01 12.58
C VAL A 120 -2.23 1.70 13.30
N ARG A 121 -3.49 1.26 13.49
CA ARG A 121 -3.78 -0.02 14.15
C ARG A 121 -3.28 -1.23 13.36
N ARG A 122 -3.35 -1.18 12.03
CA ARG A 122 -2.82 -2.23 11.15
C ARG A 122 -1.30 -2.28 11.23
N ASP A 123 -0.67 -1.11 11.18
CA ASP A 123 0.78 -1.00 11.01
C ASP A 123 1.54 -0.97 12.36
N SER A 124 0.84 -0.81 13.49
CA SER A 124 1.45 -0.71 14.82
C SER A 124 1.98 -2.04 15.38
N LYS A 125 1.80 -3.18 14.70
CA LYS A 125 2.32 -4.51 15.11
C LYS A 125 2.06 -4.88 16.59
N GLY A 126 0.97 -4.38 17.17
CA GLY A 126 0.59 -4.63 18.57
C GLY A 126 1.04 -3.57 19.58
N PHE A 127 1.79 -2.54 19.17
CA PHE A 127 2.14 -1.42 20.03
C PHE A 127 0.90 -0.57 20.37
N ARG A 128 0.84 -0.12 21.63
CA ARG A 128 -0.20 0.76 22.15
C ARG A 128 0.14 2.22 21.88
N LEU A 129 -0.89 3.05 21.73
CA LEU A 129 -0.74 4.50 21.61
C LEU A 129 -0.23 5.09 22.94
N PRO A 130 0.60 6.14 22.91
CA PRO A 130 1.14 6.81 21.72
C PRO A 130 2.28 5.99 21.06
N VAL A 131 2.36 6.05 19.73
CA VAL A 131 3.30 5.23 18.94
C VAL A 131 4.07 6.10 17.94
N VAL A 132 5.34 5.77 17.72
CA VAL A 132 6.22 6.49 16.79
C VAL A 132 6.39 5.71 15.50
N PHE A 133 6.31 6.43 14.40
CA PHE A 133 6.62 5.94 13.06
C PHE A 133 7.77 6.76 12.46
N ILE A 134 8.71 6.07 11.79
CA ILE A 134 9.81 6.68 11.05
C ILE A 134 9.74 6.17 9.62
N ALA A 135 9.63 7.06 8.62
CA ALA A 135 9.45 6.69 7.21
C ALA A 135 8.33 5.67 6.92
N GLY A 136 7.31 5.59 7.79
CA GLY A 136 6.22 4.62 7.68
C GLY A 136 6.48 3.26 8.36
N GLU A 137 7.66 3.05 8.95
CA GLU A 137 7.95 1.91 9.82
C GLU A 137 7.54 2.22 11.26
N VAL A 138 6.81 1.30 11.91
CA VAL A 138 6.54 1.41 13.35
C VAL A 138 7.82 1.13 14.15
N ILE A 139 8.18 2.08 15.02
CA ILE A 139 9.27 1.89 15.99
C ILE A 139 8.72 1.32 17.30
N GLY A 140 7.56 1.84 17.73
CA GLY A 140 6.89 1.40 18.94
C GLY A 140 6.66 2.52 19.93
N GLY A 141 6.66 2.16 21.22
CA GLY A 141 6.43 3.07 22.33
C GLY A 141 7.73 3.66 22.87
N ARG A 142 7.67 4.10 24.13
CA ARG A 142 8.78 4.76 24.82
C ARG A 142 10.01 3.87 24.97
N ALA A 143 9.84 2.60 25.37
CA ALA A 143 10.97 1.73 25.70
C ALA A 143 11.84 1.46 24.47
N GLU A 144 11.21 1.15 23.35
CA GLU A 144 11.80 0.85 22.05
C GLU A 144 12.52 2.09 21.51
N LEU A 145 11.89 3.26 21.64
CA LEU A 145 12.49 4.52 21.23
C LEU A 145 13.74 4.86 22.05
N THR A 146 13.69 4.71 23.38
CA THR A 146 14.85 4.95 24.26
C THR A 146 15.98 3.96 23.97
N ASN A 147 15.66 2.70 23.71
CA ASN A 147 16.66 1.69 23.34
C ASN A 147 17.37 2.05 22.03
N LEU A 148 16.63 2.46 21.00
CA LEU A 148 17.21 2.89 19.72
C LEU A 148 18.00 4.21 19.82
N ALA A 149 17.55 5.12 20.69
CA ALA A 149 18.29 6.35 20.97
C ALA A 149 19.65 6.04 21.62
N THR A 150 19.68 5.07 22.54
CA THR A 150 20.89 4.65 23.26
C THR A 150 21.85 3.86 22.37
N SER A 151 21.35 3.01 21.47
CA SER A 151 22.19 2.29 20.50
C SER A 151 22.72 3.17 19.36
N GLY A 152 22.18 4.39 19.21
CA GLY A 152 22.48 5.30 18.12
C GLY A 152 21.81 4.93 16.79
N ASP A 153 21.06 3.82 16.73
CA ASP A 153 20.38 3.38 15.51
C ASP A 153 19.18 4.26 15.17
N LEU A 154 18.63 4.98 16.14
CA LEU A 154 17.55 5.93 15.89
C LEU A 154 17.98 7.01 14.89
N ARG A 155 19.18 7.58 15.05
CA ARG A 155 19.72 8.58 14.11
C ARG A 155 20.01 7.96 12.76
N LYS A 156 20.52 6.73 12.71
CA LYS A 156 20.74 6.01 11.43
C LYS A 156 19.42 5.77 10.70
N LYS A 157 18.34 5.43 11.40
CA LYS A 157 17.01 5.27 10.77
C LYS A 157 16.42 6.59 10.27
N VAL A 158 16.81 7.72 10.85
CA VAL A 158 16.32 9.04 10.45
C VAL A 158 17.17 9.68 9.35
N PHE A 159 18.49 9.54 9.40
CA PHE A 159 19.41 10.24 8.50
C PHE A 159 20.17 9.32 7.53
N GLY A 160 20.04 8.00 7.70
CA GLY A 160 20.78 6.98 6.93
C GLY A 160 19.98 6.34 5.81
#